data_AF-A0A6V8HDP6-F1
#
_entry.id   AF-A0A6V8HDP6-F1
#
_cell.length_a   1.000
_cell.length_b   1.000
_cell.length_c   1.000
_cell.angle_alpha   90.00
_cell.angle_beta   90.00
_cell.angle_gamma   90.00
#
_symmetry.space_group_name_H-M   'P 1'
#
loop_
_entity.id
_entity.type
_entity.pdbx_description
1 polymer ?
#
loop_
_entity_poly.entity_id
_entity_poly.type
_entity_poly.pdbx_seq_one_letter_code
_entity_poly.pdbx_strand_id
1 'polypeptide(L)'
;MAPQQQLLVPQTENIADVYATDDVSAQSVAPEIKARWHNLVKQFTETYGKKPDFVARSPGRVNIIGEHIDYNLYDVLPTAVSVDVIIAVKVVPTEGSEATVKISNVNSQKFPSREFGVPFDKDVVIDPKKHEWINYFKAGLVGALKFLRKDDPSVKPASLEIHLDGNVPPGGGISSSAAFVCASALAVIKANGHDVSKENLLDLAVVSERAVGVYSGGMDQAASIFSLRGFLLYTKFFPKFSVEHVPIPVADEEIVFLVAQSFVTSNKAETGPRHYNLRVAECTLAAVALAKQHGITLEKDNSSLGYSLRNFHEELMRKQGRLQDPLEYQLDSVIQTTTEIFTQEEGYTREEIAKLLEITVPELESRFLSSFPVEAERFKLRQRALHCFKEARRWGGCTVHMLPKSKVEAVSKALHDEYYSKLSGITQEQLAQAIVISKPSNGAFVVYGAALEA
;
A
#
# COMPACT_ATOMS: atom_id res chain seq x y z
N MET A 1 -31.51 -3.80 -6.14
CA MET A 1 -30.58 -3.31 -5.10
C MET A 1 -30.30 -1.86 -5.42
N ALA A 2 -30.55 -0.94 -4.49
CA ALA A 2 -30.13 0.45 -4.66
C ALA A 2 -28.59 0.47 -4.79
N PRO A 3 -28.00 1.30 -5.68
CA PRO A 3 -26.55 1.43 -5.73
C PRO A 3 -26.07 1.86 -4.35
N GLN A 4 -25.17 1.07 -3.77
CA GLN A 4 -24.51 1.38 -2.51
C GLN A 4 -23.84 2.75 -2.69
N GLN A 5 -24.26 3.76 -1.92
CA GLN A 5 -23.68 5.09 -2.00
C GLN A 5 -22.17 4.96 -1.74
N GLN A 6 -21.37 5.17 -2.79
CA GLN A 6 -19.93 5.05 -2.68
C GLN A 6 -19.40 6.15 -1.76
N LEU A 7 -18.71 5.76 -0.69
CA LEU A 7 -18.17 6.70 0.29
C LEU A 7 -17.06 7.52 -0.35
N LEU A 8 -17.24 8.85 -0.46
CA LEU A 8 -16.23 9.76 -0.96
C LEU A 8 -15.03 9.85 0.00
N VAL A 9 -13.85 10.16 -0.56
CA VAL A 9 -12.70 10.58 0.24
C VAL A 9 -13.07 11.90 0.94
N PRO A 10 -12.94 11.99 2.28
CA PRO A 10 -13.36 13.17 3.04
C PRO A 10 -12.50 14.39 2.71
N GLN A 11 -13.12 15.56 2.81
CA GLN A 11 -12.48 16.86 2.65
C GLN A 11 -12.75 17.72 3.88
N THR A 12 -11.79 18.56 4.27
CA THR A 12 -11.91 19.40 5.47
C THR A 12 -11.15 20.72 5.33
N GLU A 13 -11.60 21.72 6.09
CA GLU A 13 -10.88 22.98 6.30
C GLU A 13 -10.14 23.02 7.65
N ASN A 14 -10.13 21.92 8.40
CA ASN A 14 -9.52 21.82 9.72
C ASN A 14 -8.60 20.60 9.82
N ILE A 15 -7.30 20.84 10.05
CA ILE A 15 -6.30 19.78 10.23
C ILE A 15 -6.57 18.87 11.44
N ALA A 16 -7.40 19.31 12.41
CA ALA A 16 -7.79 18.48 13.56
C ALA A 16 -8.64 17.25 13.17
N ASP A 17 -9.44 17.36 12.11
CA ASP A 17 -10.22 16.23 11.60
C ASP A 17 -9.30 15.10 11.10
N VAL A 18 -8.10 15.45 10.65
CA VAL A 18 -7.06 14.50 10.23
C VAL A 18 -6.23 14.03 11.43
N TYR A 19 -5.75 14.96 12.27
CA TYR A 19 -4.63 14.73 13.18
C TYR A 19 -4.90 14.81 14.69
N ALA A 20 -6.12 15.12 15.14
CA ALA A 20 -6.38 15.23 16.58
C ALA A 20 -5.99 13.93 17.34
N THR A 21 -5.44 14.12 18.54
CA THR A 21 -4.77 13.08 19.34
C THR A 21 -5.66 12.43 20.41
N ASP A 22 -6.83 13.01 20.68
CA ASP A 22 -7.86 12.51 21.59
C ASP A 22 -9.27 12.67 20.99
N ASP A 23 -10.17 11.76 21.39
CA ASP A 23 -11.58 11.81 20.99
C ASP A 23 -12.39 12.82 21.84
N VAL A 24 -11.82 13.26 22.97
CA VAL A 24 -12.50 14.15 23.93
C VAL A 24 -12.41 15.62 23.51
N SER A 25 -11.30 16.06 22.89
CA SER A 25 -11.20 17.45 22.43
C SER A 25 -11.53 17.61 20.94
N ALA A 26 -11.26 16.59 20.09
CA ALA A 26 -11.34 16.67 18.62
C ALA A 26 -10.75 17.95 18.00
N GLN A 27 -9.91 18.69 18.74
CA GLN A 27 -9.47 20.05 18.40
C GLN A 27 -7.98 20.25 18.65
N SER A 28 -7.34 19.47 19.53
CA SER A 28 -5.89 19.60 19.75
C SER A 28 -5.09 18.76 18.76
N VAL A 29 -4.47 19.43 17.79
CA VAL A 29 -3.40 18.86 16.96
C VAL A 29 -2.06 19.06 17.65
N ALA A 30 -1.23 18.02 17.66
CA ALA A 30 0.09 18.05 18.28
C ALA A 30 0.96 19.19 17.69
N PRO A 31 1.73 19.95 18.50
CA PRO A 31 2.51 21.10 18.04
C PRO A 31 3.45 20.79 16.87
N GLU A 32 4.07 19.62 16.86
CA GLU A 32 4.97 19.15 15.81
C GLU A 32 4.26 18.93 14.46
N ILE A 33 3.00 18.49 14.48
CA ILE A 33 2.17 18.33 13.28
C ILE A 33 1.76 19.71 12.75
N LYS A 34 1.36 20.64 13.65
CA LYS A 34 1.08 22.03 13.26
C LYS A 34 2.31 22.70 12.63
N ALA A 35 3.47 22.53 13.26
CA ALA A 35 4.74 23.08 12.75
C ALA A 35 5.10 22.50 11.38
N ARG A 36 4.95 21.18 11.18
CA ARG A 36 5.16 20.52 9.89
C ARG A 36 4.23 21.07 8.82
N TRP A 37 2.93 21.20 9.13
CA TRP A 37 1.93 21.74 8.22
C TRP A 37 2.23 23.18 7.81
N HIS A 38 2.53 24.05 8.79
CA HIS A 38 2.90 25.45 8.53
C HIS A 38 4.18 25.54 7.68
N ASN A 39 5.18 24.69 7.95
CA ASN A 39 6.41 24.66 7.17
C ASN A 39 6.14 24.24 5.70
N LEU A 40 5.28 23.24 5.46
CA LEU A 40 4.87 22.85 4.10
C LEU A 40 4.26 24.05 3.34
N VAL A 41 3.27 24.72 3.93
CA VAL A 41 2.58 25.86 3.29
C VAL A 41 3.53 27.04 3.08
N LYS A 42 4.40 27.32 4.06
CA LYS A 42 5.41 28.36 3.97
C LYS A 42 6.40 28.10 2.83
N GLN A 43 7.02 26.92 2.78
CA GLN A 43 7.99 26.59 1.73
C GLN A 43 7.34 26.51 0.35
N PHE A 44 6.08 26.04 0.25
CA PHE A 44 5.31 26.12 -0.98
C PHE A 44 5.21 27.58 -1.46
N THR A 45 4.81 28.49 -0.55
CA THR A 45 4.63 29.91 -0.87
C THR A 45 5.95 30.59 -1.24
N GLU A 46 7.05 30.25 -0.58
CA GLU A 46 8.39 30.74 -0.92
C GLU A 46 8.85 30.22 -2.29
N THR A 47 8.51 28.98 -2.66
CA THR A 47 8.91 28.36 -3.93
C THR A 47 8.12 28.90 -5.12
N TYR A 48 6.81 29.10 -4.96
CA TYR A 48 5.90 29.43 -6.08
C TYR A 48 5.31 30.85 -6.02
N GLY A 49 5.58 31.60 -4.95
CA GLY A 49 5.08 32.97 -4.74
C GLY A 49 3.56 33.05 -4.49
N LYS A 50 2.90 31.91 -4.26
CA LYS A 50 1.44 31.78 -4.07
C LYS A 50 1.16 30.67 -3.05
N LYS A 51 0.02 30.76 -2.37
CA LYS A 51 -0.48 29.68 -1.49
C LYS A 51 -1.00 28.49 -2.30
N PRO A 52 -0.89 27.25 -1.80
CA PRO A 52 -1.53 26.09 -2.42
C PRO A 52 -3.06 26.24 -2.41
N ASP A 53 -3.76 25.58 -3.33
CA ASP A 53 -5.22 25.51 -3.35
C ASP A 53 -5.75 24.45 -2.37
N PHE A 54 -5.02 23.35 -2.22
CA PHE A 54 -5.33 22.26 -1.31
C PHE A 54 -4.09 21.43 -0.99
N VAL A 55 -4.22 20.53 -0.01
CA VAL A 55 -3.25 19.50 0.33
C VAL A 55 -3.93 18.14 0.28
N ALA A 56 -3.39 17.21 -0.53
CA ALA A 56 -3.80 15.81 -0.50
C ALA A 56 -2.93 15.04 0.50
N ARG A 57 -3.57 14.26 1.38
CA ARG A 57 -2.90 13.53 2.46
C ARG A 57 -3.22 12.04 2.37
N SER A 58 -2.20 11.19 2.53
CA SER A 58 -2.39 9.74 2.69
C SER A 58 -1.37 9.15 3.68
N PRO A 59 -1.81 8.38 4.69
CA PRO A 59 -0.95 7.83 5.72
C PRO A 59 -0.20 6.56 5.29
N GLY A 60 0.95 6.33 5.92
CA GLY A 60 1.54 5.01 5.99
C GLY A 60 0.69 4.07 6.86
N ARG A 61 1.09 2.80 6.96
CA ARG A 61 0.33 1.78 7.70
C ARG A 61 1.22 0.75 8.37
N VAL A 62 0.72 0.20 9.47
CA VAL A 62 1.25 -1.02 10.08
C VAL A 62 0.26 -2.15 9.81
N ASN A 63 0.78 -3.35 9.56
CA ASN A 63 -0.04 -4.55 9.50
C ASN A 63 -0.01 -5.26 10.85
N ILE A 64 -1.18 -5.63 11.39
CA ILE A 64 -1.25 -6.34 12.66
C ILE A 64 -1.03 -7.84 12.44
N ILE A 65 -1.67 -8.40 11.40
CA ILE A 65 -1.54 -9.81 11.01
C ILE A 65 -1.93 -9.98 9.54
N GLY A 66 -1.36 -10.97 8.88
CA GLY A 66 -1.66 -11.28 7.48
C GLY A 66 -0.55 -10.83 6.54
N GLU A 67 0.69 -11.15 6.86
CA GLU A 67 1.82 -10.76 6.02
C GLU A 67 1.92 -11.63 4.76
N HIS A 68 2.05 -10.98 3.60
CA HIS A 68 2.19 -11.63 2.29
C HIS A 68 1.01 -12.52 1.86
N ILE A 69 -0.22 -12.21 2.30
CA ILE A 69 -1.43 -12.96 1.91
C ILE A 69 -2.47 -12.13 1.15
N ASP A 70 -2.32 -10.80 1.13
CA ASP A 70 -3.22 -9.85 0.46
C ASP A 70 -3.24 -10.00 -1.07
N TYR A 71 -2.07 -10.17 -1.69
CA TYR A 71 -1.98 -10.45 -3.13
C TYR A 71 -2.44 -11.87 -3.50
N ASN A 72 -2.75 -12.71 -2.51
CA ASN A 72 -3.45 -13.98 -2.67
C ASN A 72 -4.94 -13.89 -2.31
N LEU A 73 -5.46 -12.66 -2.14
CA LEU A 73 -6.85 -12.35 -1.82
C LEU A 73 -7.33 -12.90 -0.47
N TYR A 74 -6.40 -13.18 0.45
CA TYR A 74 -6.75 -13.46 1.84
C TYR A 74 -6.84 -12.20 2.66
N ASP A 75 -7.70 -12.29 3.65
CA ASP A 75 -8.02 -11.29 4.65
C ASP A 75 -6.81 -10.83 5.47
N VAL A 76 -6.76 -9.53 5.77
CA VAL A 76 -5.68 -8.88 6.53
C VAL A 76 -6.24 -7.88 7.54
N LEU A 77 -5.45 -7.54 8.56
CA LEU A 77 -5.85 -6.60 9.61
C LEU A 77 -4.83 -5.46 9.77
N PRO A 78 -4.72 -4.52 8.82
CA PRO A 78 -3.85 -3.35 8.97
C PRO A 78 -4.50 -2.21 9.76
N THR A 79 -3.73 -1.16 10.03
CA THR A 79 -4.23 0.16 10.38
C THR A 79 -3.28 1.25 9.89
N ALA A 80 -3.82 2.39 9.48
CA ALA A 80 -3.02 3.58 9.22
C ALA A 80 -2.31 4.05 10.48
N VAL A 81 -1.10 4.61 10.31
CA VAL A 81 -0.33 5.28 11.36
C VAL A 81 -0.30 6.79 11.13
N SER A 82 0.18 7.53 12.11
CA SER A 82 0.25 8.99 12.14
C SER A 82 1.27 9.59 11.15
N VAL A 83 2.24 8.81 10.67
CA VAL A 83 3.16 9.23 9.61
C VAL A 83 2.49 9.12 8.24
N ASP A 84 2.71 10.10 7.39
CA ASP A 84 2.00 10.26 6.12
C ASP A 84 2.79 11.02 5.05
N VAL A 85 2.22 11.02 3.84
CA VAL A 85 2.62 11.85 2.72
C VAL A 85 1.57 12.94 2.55
N ILE A 86 2.01 14.19 2.51
CA ILE A 86 1.20 15.38 2.25
C ILE A 86 1.72 16.11 1.01
N ILE A 87 0.81 16.40 0.09
CA ILE A 87 1.10 17.00 -1.22
C ILE A 87 0.32 18.30 -1.31
N ALA A 88 1.00 19.43 -1.13
CA ALA A 88 0.44 20.75 -1.37
C ALA A 88 0.42 21.02 -2.87
N VAL A 89 -0.73 21.46 -3.40
CA VAL A 89 -0.97 21.62 -4.84
C VAL A 89 -1.53 23.00 -5.12
N LYS A 90 -0.97 23.66 -6.13
CA LYS A 90 -1.61 24.78 -6.83
C LYS A 90 -1.96 24.33 -8.25
N VAL A 91 -3.19 24.58 -8.66
CA VAL A 91 -3.61 24.44 -10.05
C VAL A 91 -3.27 25.73 -10.78
N VAL A 92 -2.52 25.62 -11.87
CA VAL A 92 -2.11 26.78 -12.69
C VAL A 92 -2.68 26.65 -14.11
N PRO A 93 -2.82 27.75 -14.86
CA PRO A 93 -3.32 27.69 -16.23
C PRO A 93 -2.53 26.70 -17.09
N THR A 94 -3.26 25.89 -17.86
CA THR A 94 -2.68 25.01 -18.86
C THR A 94 -2.63 25.73 -20.20
N GLU A 95 -1.43 25.86 -20.78
CA GLU A 95 -1.21 26.50 -22.07
C GLU A 95 -0.72 25.47 -23.10
N GLY A 96 -1.15 25.61 -24.36
CA GLY A 96 -0.68 24.75 -25.44
C GLY A 96 -1.33 23.35 -25.47
N SER A 97 -0.52 22.33 -25.78
CA SER A 97 -0.95 20.96 -26.05
C SER A 97 -0.59 19.95 -24.95
N GLU A 98 0.02 20.42 -23.86
CA GLU A 98 0.38 19.60 -22.70
C GLU A 98 0.25 20.41 -21.41
N ALA A 99 0.02 19.72 -20.30
CA ALA A 99 0.08 20.33 -18.98
C ALA A 99 1.49 20.23 -18.40
N THR A 100 1.86 21.16 -17.53
CA THR A 100 3.19 21.16 -16.89
C THR A 100 3.04 20.81 -15.43
N VAL A 101 3.86 19.87 -14.95
CA VAL A 101 3.99 19.55 -13.53
C VAL A 101 5.35 20.00 -13.04
N LYS A 102 5.36 20.94 -12.08
CA LYS A 102 6.54 21.31 -11.29
C LYS A 102 6.41 20.70 -9.91
N ILE A 103 7.33 19.82 -9.53
CA ILE A 103 7.29 19.10 -8.27
C ILE A 103 8.57 19.32 -7.47
N SER A 104 8.40 19.65 -6.20
CA SER A 104 9.48 19.90 -5.24
C SER A 104 9.20 19.19 -3.91
N ASN A 105 10.19 19.13 -3.03
CA ASN A 105 10.11 18.45 -1.74
C ASN A 105 10.71 19.34 -0.65
N VAL A 106 10.19 19.26 0.58
CA VAL A 106 10.73 19.97 1.76
C VAL A 106 12.20 19.62 1.99
N ASN A 107 12.61 18.37 1.69
CA ASN A 107 14.00 17.95 1.71
C ASN A 107 14.57 17.90 0.28
N SER A 108 14.88 19.08 -0.28
CA SER A 108 15.38 19.24 -1.65
C SER A 108 16.74 18.60 -1.91
N GLN A 109 17.58 18.47 -0.88
CA GLN A 109 18.89 17.80 -0.99
C GLN A 109 18.74 16.29 -1.23
N LYS A 110 17.80 15.66 -0.53
CA LYS A 110 17.51 14.23 -0.67
C LYS A 110 16.59 13.94 -1.86
N PHE A 111 15.65 14.82 -2.13
CA PHE A 111 14.63 14.68 -3.18
C PHE A 111 14.64 15.90 -4.10
N PRO A 112 15.53 15.94 -5.11
CA PRO A 112 15.67 17.09 -5.98
C PRO A 112 14.38 17.38 -6.77
N SER A 113 14.11 18.67 -6.97
CA SER A 113 12.97 19.15 -7.76
C SER A 113 13.02 18.68 -9.21
N ARG A 114 11.84 18.58 -9.83
CA ARG A 114 11.64 18.13 -11.21
C ARG A 114 10.52 18.92 -11.88
N GLU A 115 10.63 19.04 -13.20
CA GLU A 115 9.60 19.61 -14.07
C GLU A 115 9.42 18.68 -15.28
N PHE A 116 8.17 18.40 -15.66
CA PHE A 116 7.86 17.57 -16.81
C PHE A 116 6.49 17.90 -17.42
N GLY A 117 6.36 17.65 -18.73
CA GLY A 117 5.10 17.78 -19.46
C GLY A 117 4.22 16.53 -19.32
N VAL A 118 2.90 16.76 -19.34
CA VAL A 118 1.84 15.76 -19.30
C VAL A 118 1.02 15.89 -20.58
N PRO A 119 1.28 15.06 -21.60
CA PRO A 119 0.57 15.13 -22.87
C PRO A 119 -0.93 14.90 -22.72
N PHE A 120 -1.72 15.55 -23.58
CA PHE A 120 -3.17 15.38 -23.58
C PHE A 120 -3.61 14.06 -24.22
N ASP A 121 -2.82 13.53 -25.15
CA ASP A 121 -3.18 12.43 -26.05
C ASP A 121 -2.52 11.09 -25.67
N LYS A 122 -1.59 11.07 -24.72
CA LYS A 122 -0.86 9.88 -24.29
C LYS A 122 -0.50 9.90 -22.82
N ASP A 123 -0.17 8.73 -22.29
CA ASP A 123 0.29 8.58 -20.92
C ASP A 123 1.72 9.09 -20.74
N VAL A 124 2.01 9.63 -19.56
CA VAL A 124 3.38 9.87 -19.12
C VAL A 124 4.10 8.54 -18.98
N VAL A 125 5.25 8.41 -19.65
CA VAL A 125 6.07 7.20 -19.57
C VAL A 125 6.82 7.18 -18.24
N ILE A 126 6.69 6.06 -17.53
CA ILE A 126 7.46 5.76 -16.32
C ILE A 126 8.51 4.73 -16.72
N ASP A 127 9.79 5.07 -16.55
CA ASP A 127 10.88 4.13 -16.75
C ASP A 127 11.15 3.38 -15.43
N PRO A 128 10.70 2.13 -15.27
CA PRO A 128 10.88 1.39 -14.02
C PRO A 128 12.36 1.06 -13.73
N LYS A 129 13.26 1.21 -14.72
CA LYS A 129 14.71 1.00 -14.54
C LYS A 129 15.42 2.23 -13.98
N LYS A 130 14.79 3.41 -14.03
CA LYS A 130 15.31 4.64 -13.44
C LYS A 130 14.61 4.90 -12.12
N HIS A 131 15.27 4.60 -11.02
CA HIS A 131 14.72 4.81 -9.68
C HIS A 131 14.72 6.29 -9.30
N GLU A 132 13.64 6.99 -9.65
CA GLU A 132 13.38 8.36 -9.21
C GLU A 132 12.18 8.42 -8.27
N TRP A 133 12.28 9.23 -7.22
CA TRP A 133 11.21 9.39 -6.24
C TRP A 133 9.90 9.89 -6.87
N ILE A 134 9.98 10.72 -7.92
CA ILE A 134 8.80 11.22 -8.65
C ILE A 134 8.06 10.15 -9.44
N ASN A 135 8.61 8.93 -9.62
CA ASN A 135 7.90 7.86 -10.31
C ASN A 135 6.65 7.41 -9.55
N TYR A 136 6.65 7.50 -8.22
CA TYR A 136 5.45 7.24 -7.42
C TYR A 136 4.36 8.31 -7.66
N PHE A 137 4.76 9.57 -7.83
CA PHE A 137 3.84 10.63 -8.25
C PHE A 137 3.30 10.39 -9.66
N LYS A 138 4.18 10.09 -10.63
CA LYS A 138 3.79 9.77 -12.01
C LYS A 138 2.83 8.57 -12.06
N ALA A 139 3.06 7.55 -11.24
CA ALA A 139 2.17 6.40 -11.15
C ALA A 139 0.75 6.80 -10.73
N GLY A 140 0.62 7.57 -9.64
CA GLY A 140 -0.68 8.11 -9.22
C GLY A 140 -1.31 9.02 -10.27
N LEU A 141 -0.51 9.85 -10.96
CA LEU A 141 -0.96 10.73 -12.04
C LEU A 141 -1.52 9.94 -13.23
N VAL A 142 -0.80 8.92 -13.71
CA VAL A 142 -1.25 8.09 -14.83
C VAL A 142 -2.53 7.33 -14.46
N GLY A 143 -2.59 6.76 -13.25
CA GLY A 143 -3.79 6.09 -12.75
C GLY A 143 -5.00 7.01 -12.66
N ALA A 144 -4.83 8.20 -12.08
CA ALA A 144 -5.87 9.21 -11.96
C ALA A 144 -6.39 9.66 -13.33
N LEU A 145 -5.50 9.98 -14.28
CA LEU A 145 -5.93 10.41 -15.62
C LEU A 145 -6.63 9.31 -16.39
N LYS A 146 -6.19 8.05 -16.27
CA LYS A 146 -6.91 6.89 -16.84
C LYS A 146 -8.30 6.72 -16.25
N PHE A 147 -8.42 6.87 -14.94
CA PHE A 147 -9.70 6.82 -14.25
C PHE A 147 -10.64 7.91 -14.76
N LEU A 148 -10.19 9.17 -14.81
CA LEU A 148 -11.01 10.29 -15.28
C LEU A 148 -11.40 10.15 -16.76
N ARG A 149 -10.49 9.67 -17.61
CA ARG A 149 -10.73 9.49 -19.05
C ARG A 149 -11.57 8.28 -19.39
N LYS A 150 -11.84 7.39 -18.44
CA LYS A 150 -12.63 6.17 -18.66
C LYS A 150 -14.06 6.51 -19.13
N ASP A 151 -14.68 7.49 -18.48
CA ASP A 151 -16.05 7.92 -18.78
C ASP A 151 -16.08 9.23 -19.60
N ASP A 152 -15.01 10.03 -19.56
CA ASP A 152 -14.85 11.23 -20.40
C ASP A 152 -13.44 11.32 -21.02
N PRO A 153 -13.24 10.78 -22.24
CA PRO A 153 -11.96 10.84 -22.94
C PRO A 153 -11.47 12.27 -23.25
N SER A 154 -12.34 13.29 -23.11
CA SER A 154 -11.98 14.69 -23.38
C SER A 154 -11.25 15.37 -22.21
N VAL A 155 -11.17 14.72 -21.04
CA VAL A 155 -10.47 15.24 -19.86
C VAL A 155 -9.00 15.56 -20.20
N LYS A 156 -8.69 16.85 -20.10
CA LYS A 156 -7.33 17.38 -20.24
C LYS A 156 -6.71 17.56 -18.85
N PRO A 157 -5.46 17.14 -18.64
CA PRO A 157 -4.77 17.34 -17.37
C PRO A 157 -4.60 18.84 -17.07
N ALA A 158 -4.76 19.21 -15.81
CA ALA A 158 -4.38 20.51 -15.31
C ALA A 158 -2.86 20.63 -15.09
N SER A 159 -2.29 21.81 -15.31
CA SER A 159 -0.92 22.13 -14.92
C SER A 159 -0.83 22.34 -13.40
N LEU A 160 0.22 21.82 -12.77
CA LEU A 160 0.36 21.73 -11.32
C LEU A 160 1.71 22.27 -10.84
N GLU A 161 1.66 23.04 -9.75
CA GLU A 161 2.81 23.33 -8.89
C GLU A 161 2.63 22.58 -7.57
N ILE A 162 3.63 21.78 -7.20
CA ILE A 162 3.54 20.79 -6.12
C ILE A 162 4.72 20.91 -5.17
N HIS A 163 4.42 20.98 -3.87
CA HIS A 163 5.40 20.83 -2.81
C HIS A 163 5.01 19.65 -1.91
N LEU A 164 5.93 18.72 -1.72
CA LEU A 164 5.68 17.48 -1.00
C LEU A 164 6.46 17.40 0.31
N ASP A 165 5.81 16.90 1.35
CA ASP A 165 6.44 16.46 2.59
C ASP A 165 6.01 15.02 2.92
N GLY A 166 6.94 14.19 3.39
CA GLY A 166 6.68 12.82 3.78
C GLY A 166 7.54 12.44 4.97
N ASN A 167 6.90 12.05 6.09
CA ASN A 167 7.59 11.57 7.29
C ASN A 167 7.42 10.04 7.48
N VAL A 168 6.85 9.34 6.50
CA VAL A 168 6.86 7.86 6.49
C VAL A 168 8.28 7.40 6.19
N PRO A 169 8.93 6.62 7.10
CA PRO A 169 10.29 6.17 6.89
C PRO A 169 10.43 5.36 5.58
N PRO A 170 11.23 5.83 4.60
CA PRO A 170 11.39 5.12 3.34
C PRO A 170 12.00 3.73 3.56
N GLY A 171 11.40 2.70 2.97
CA GLY A 171 11.87 1.32 3.08
C GLY A 171 11.69 0.67 4.47
N GLY A 172 11.04 1.36 5.42
CA GLY A 172 10.85 0.89 6.80
C GLY A 172 9.71 -0.11 7.00
N GLY A 173 9.09 -0.64 5.94
CA GLY A 173 7.97 -1.57 6.04
C GLY A 173 6.61 -0.93 6.41
N ILE A 174 6.55 0.41 6.52
CA ILE A 174 5.33 1.19 6.85
C ILE A 174 4.59 1.69 5.58
N SER A 175 4.92 1.12 4.41
CA SER A 175 4.26 1.39 3.13
C SER A 175 4.28 2.83 2.63
N SER A 176 5.46 3.45 2.67
CA SER A 176 5.69 4.80 2.12
C SER A 176 5.32 4.92 0.64
N SER A 177 5.47 3.84 -0.16
CA SER A 177 5.13 3.83 -1.58
C SER A 177 3.62 3.94 -1.83
N ALA A 178 2.82 3.12 -1.16
CA ALA A 178 1.37 3.13 -1.27
C ALA A 178 0.78 4.45 -0.78
N ALA A 179 1.26 4.99 0.35
CA ALA A 179 0.86 6.30 0.84
C ALA A 179 1.13 7.40 -0.20
N PHE A 180 2.31 7.38 -0.82
CA PHE A 180 2.65 8.37 -1.85
C PHE A 180 1.79 8.21 -3.11
N VAL A 181 1.58 6.99 -3.61
CA VAL A 181 0.75 6.75 -4.79
C VAL A 181 -0.71 7.17 -4.53
N CYS A 182 -1.28 6.84 -3.36
CA CYS A 182 -2.63 7.24 -2.97
C CYS A 182 -2.76 8.77 -2.88
N ALA A 183 -1.83 9.45 -2.20
CA ALA A 183 -1.84 10.91 -2.10
C ALA A 183 -1.70 11.58 -3.47
N SER A 184 -0.87 11.02 -4.36
CA SER A 184 -0.64 11.54 -5.72
C SER A 184 -1.86 11.39 -6.60
N ALA A 185 -2.51 10.23 -6.59
CA ALA A 185 -3.75 10.03 -7.31
C ALA A 185 -4.87 10.95 -6.82
N LEU A 186 -5.03 11.04 -5.49
CA LEU A 186 -6.01 11.95 -4.88
C LEU A 186 -5.74 13.41 -5.26
N ALA A 187 -4.47 13.84 -5.24
CA ALA A 187 -4.06 15.17 -5.66
C ALA A 187 -4.42 15.47 -7.12
N VAL A 188 -4.11 14.54 -8.02
CA VAL A 188 -4.38 14.72 -9.46
C VAL A 188 -5.87 14.73 -9.75
N ILE A 189 -6.66 13.84 -9.11
CA ILE A 189 -8.11 13.84 -9.29
C ILE A 189 -8.72 15.17 -8.82
N LYS A 190 -8.33 15.63 -7.63
CA LYS A 190 -8.84 16.90 -7.08
C LYS A 190 -8.43 18.10 -7.92
N ALA A 191 -7.19 18.13 -8.41
CA ALA A 191 -6.68 19.20 -9.25
C ALA A 191 -7.41 19.34 -10.59
N ASN A 192 -7.99 18.25 -11.11
CA ASN A 192 -8.81 18.26 -12.32
C ASN A 192 -10.31 18.51 -12.01
N GLY A 193 -10.65 18.92 -10.79
CA GLY A 193 -12.01 19.35 -10.43
C GLY A 193 -12.98 18.21 -10.09
N HIS A 194 -12.47 17.01 -9.81
CA HIS A 194 -13.30 15.85 -9.48
C HIS A 194 -13.10 15.40 -8.03
N ASP A 195 -14.14 14.81 -7.46
CA ASP A 195 -14.07 14.06 -6.21
C ASP A 195 -14.01 12.54 -6.53
N VAL A 196 -13.50 11.74 -5.59
CA VAL A 196 -13.33 10.30 -5.80
C VAL A 196 -13.89 9.51 -4.62
N SER A 197 -14.50 8.35 -4.91
CA SER A 197 -14.86 7.39 -3.88
C SER A 197 -13.62 6.66 -3.36
N LYS A 198 -13.67 6.23 -2.09
CA LYS A 198 -12.59 5.46 -1.47
C LYS A 198 -12.28 4.17 -2.26
N GLU A 199 -13.32 3.49 -2.77
CA GLU A 199 -13.17 2.28 -3.59
C GLU A 199 -12.47 2.58 -4.93
N ASN A 200 -12.90 3.63 -5.64
CA ASN A 200 -12.24 4.01 -6.90
C ASN A 200 -10.78 4.41 -6.67
N LEU A 201 -10.49 5.13 -5.57
CA LEU A 201 -9.12 5.49 -5.20
C LEU A 201 -8.27 4.25 -4.87
N LEU A 202 -8.85 3.22 -4.25
CA LEU A 202 -8.17 1.97 -3.98
C LEU A 202 -7.83 1.23 -5.28
N ASP A 203 -8.83 1.01 -6.13
CA ASP A 203 -8.67 0.25 -7.37
C ASP A 203 -7.59 0.88 -8.26
N LEU A 204 -7.65 2.21 -8.43
CA LEU A 204 -6.66 2.91 -9.22
C LEU A 204 -5.28 2.87 -8.55
N ALA A 205 -5.16 3.02 -7.23
CA ALA A 205 -3.87 3.08 -6.54
C ALA A 205 -3.14 1.72 -6.58
N VAL A 206 -3.87 0.61 -6.44
CA VAL A 206 -3.34 -0.75 -6.56
C VAL A 206 -2.76 -0.98 -7.97
N VAL A 207 -3.50 -0.58 -9.01
CA VAL A 207 -3.02 -0.72 -10.39
C VAL A 207 -1.86 0.23 -10.68
N SER A 208 -1.91 1.46 -10.15
CA SER A 208 -0.87 2.48 -10.35
C SER A 208 0.47 2.05 -9.80
N GLU A 209 0.52 1.43 -8.62
CA GLU A 209 1.79 0.99 -8.01
C GLU A 209 2.52 -0.08 -8.87
N ARG A 210 1.79 -0.83 -9.70
CA ARG A 210 2.41 -1.77 -10.66
C ARG A 210 3.26 -1.05 -11.70
N ALA A 211 2.94 0.20 -12.03
CA ALA A 211 3.72 1.00 -12.98
C ALA A 211 5.12 1.37 -12.46
N VAL A 212 5.35 1.31 -11.15
CA VAL A 212 6.70 1.44 -10.55
C VAL A 212 7.40 0.09 -10.37
N GLY A 213 6.82 -0.99 -10.88
CA GLY A 213 7.41 -2.34 -10.88
C GLY A 213 7.12 -3.16 -9.63
N VAL A 214 6.17 -2.76 -8.78
CA VAL A 214 5.79 -3.50 -7.56
C VAL A 214 4.40 -4.10 -7.72
N TYR A 215 4.31 -5.43 -7.70
CA TYR A 215 3.05 -6.15 -7.90
C TYR A 215 2.37 -6.50 -6.57
N SER A 216 2.19 -5.49 -5.73
CA SER A 216 1.53 -5.56 -4.41
C SER A 216 0.06 -6.00 -4.51
N GLY A 217 -0.48 -6.47 -3.38
CA GLY A 217 -1.93 -6.63 -3.21
C GLY A 217 -2.57 -5.29 -2.88
N GLY A 218 -3.74 -5.33 -2.23
CA GLY A 218 -4.52 -4.13 -1.90
C GLY A 218 -4.40 -3.65 -0.46
N MET A 219 -3.64 -4.33 0.41
CA MET A 219 -3.62 -4.05 1.85
C MET A 219 -3.15 -2.63 2.17
N ASP A 220 -2.04 -2.22 1.57
CA ASP A 220 -1.37 -0.98 1.92
C ASP A 220 -2.22 0.24 1.54
N GLN A 221 -2.80 0.20 0.34
CA GLN A 221 -3.70 1.21 -0.19
C GLN A 221 -5.02 1.21 0.58
N ALA A 222 -5.60 0.04 0.88
CA ALA A 222 -6.82 -0.06 1.68
C ALA A 222 -6.64 0.55 3.06
N ALA A 223 -5.54 0.23 3.75
CA ALA A 223 -5.21 0.84 5.03
C ALA A 223 -5.03 2.36 4.91
N SER A 224 -4.34 2.84 3.87
CA SER A 224 -4.11 4.26 3.65
C SER A 224 -5.41 5.04 3.40
N ILE A 225 -6.43 4.42 2.79
CA ILE A 225 -7.66 5.10 2.36
C ILE A 225 -8.81 4.93 3.37
N PHE A 226 -8.98 3.72 3.93
CA PHE A 226 -10.17 3.35 4.69
C PHE A 226 -10.00 3.38 6.21
N SER A 227 -8.78 3.51 6.74
CA SER A 227 -8.57 3.54 8.19
C SER A 227 -9.33 4.68 8.85
N LEU A 228 -9.74 4.43 10.10
CA LEU A 228 -10.38 5.41 10.96
C LEU A 228 -9.65 5.44 12.30
N ARG A 229 -9.56 6.63 12.89
CA ARG A 229 -8.99 6.80 14.23
C ARG A 229 -9.70 5.90 15.23
N GLY A 230 -8.91 5.21 16.06
CA GLY A 230 -9.42 4.30 17.10
C GLY A 230 -9.78 2.88 16.62
N PHE A 231 -9.66 2.60 15.31
CA PHE A 231 -10.03 1.30 14.74
C PHE A 231 -8.88 0.65 13.97
N LEU A 232 -8.77 -0.67 14.09
CA LEU A 232 -8.10 -1.51 13.10
C LEU A 232 -9.00 -1.67 11.88
N LEU A 233 -8.41 -1.97 10.73
CA LEU A 233 -9.13 -2.14 9.48
C LEU A 233 -9.10 -3.60 9.05
N TYR A 234 -10.16 -4.34 9.37
CA TYR A 234 -10.32 -5.68 8.82
C TYR A 234 -10.65 -5.55 7.33
N THR A 235 -9.74 -5.99 6.47
CA THR A 235 -9.85 -5.87 5.02
C THR A 235 -10.04 -7.26 4.39
N LYS A 236 -11.13 -7.41 3.63
CA LYS A 236 -11.47 -8.63 2.89
C LYS A 236 -11.34 -8.35 1.39
N PHE A 237 -10.71 -9.24 0.64
CA PHE A 237 -10.53 -9.07 -0.82
C PHE A 237 -11.38 -10.04 -1.65
N PHE A 238 -11.86 -11.14 -1.04
CA PHE A 238 -12.56 -12.21 -1.72
C PHE A 238 -13.85 -12.60 -0.98
N PRO A 239 -14.96 -12.90 -1.68
CA PRO A 239 -15.14 -12.82 -3.14
C PRO A 239 -15.35 -11.38 -3.66
N LYS A 240 -15.54 -10.42 -2.74
CA LYS A 240 -15.64 -8.99 -3.03
C LYS A 240 -14.84 -8.22 -1.99
N PHE A 241 -14.32 -7.06 -2.42
CA PHE A 241 -13.68 -6.14 -1.50
C PHE A 241 -14.69 -5.63 -0.46
N SER A 242 -14.29 -5.65 0.82
CA SER A 242 -15.02 -4.97 1.90
C SER A 242 -14.08 -4.68 3.06
N VAL A 243 -14.46 -3.69 3.87
CA VAL A 243 -13.74 -3.35 5.09
C VAL A 243 -14.68 -3.31 6.28
N GLU A 244 -14.14 -3.65 7.45
CA GLU A 244 -14.80 -3.55 8.74
C GLU A 244 -13.85 -2.87 9.73
N HIS A 245 -14.38 -1.90 10.48
CA HIS A 245 -13.63 -1.16 11.49
C HIS A 245 -13.72 -1.89 12.83
N VAL A 246 -12.61 -2.50 13.25
CA VAL A 246 -12.52 -3.24 14.51
C VAL A 246 -11.99 -2.30 15.58
N PRO A 247 -12.76 -1.95 16.63
CA PRO A 247 -12.27 -1.02 17.64
C PRO A 247 -11.05 -1.60 18.37
N ILE A 248 -10.08 -0.74 18.69
CA ILE A 248 -9.00 -1.17 19.59
C ILE A 248 -9.63 -1.55 20.94
N PRO A 249 -9.21 -2.68 21.56
CA PRO A 249 -9.64 -3.03 22.91
C PRO A 249 -9.47 -1.88 23.90
N VAL A 250 -10.52 -1.61 24.68
CA VAL A 250 -10.44 -0.70 25.82
C VAL A 250 -9.61 -1.36 26.91
N ALA A 251 -8.60 -0.65 27.41
CA ALA A 251 -7.78 -1.07 28.53
C ALA A 251 -7.64 0.09 29.52
N ASP A 252 -7.28 -0.23 30.77
CA ASP A 252 -7.07 0.76 31.83
C ASP A 252 -5.95 1.76 31.46
N GLU A 253 -4.95 1.29 30.71
CA GLU A 253 -3.92 2.11 30.12
C GLU A 253 -4.11 2.22 28.60
N GLU A 254 -3.88 3.41 28.07
CA GLU A 254 -3.94 3.68 26.64
C GLU A 254 -2.96 2.78 25.86
N ILE A 255 -3.46 2.12 24.82
CA ILE A 255 -2.67 1.22 23.97
C ILE A 255 -2.13 1.98 22.76
N VAL A 256 -0.85 1.76 22.46
CA VAL A 256 -0.18 2.30 21.25
C VAL A 256 0.56 1.21 20.47
N PHE A 257 0.79 1.48 19.19
CA PHE A 257 1.67 0.71 18.32
C PHE A 257 3.06 1.34 18.31
N LEU A 258 4.09 0.53 18.61
CA LEU A 258 5.49 0.91 18.45
C LEU A 258 6.04 0.16 17.23
N VAL A 259 6.45 0.93 16.22
CA VAL A 259 7.12 0.41 15.04
C VAL A 259 8.60 0.76 15.12
N ALA A 260 9.46 -0.25 15.15
CA ALA A 260 10.91 -0.09 15.21
C ALA A 260 11.53 -0.45 13.86
N GLN A 261 12.20 0.51 13.23
CA GLN A 261 12.87 0.30 11.95
C GLN A 261 14.17 -0.49 12.15
N SER A 262 14.43 -1.49 11.30
CA SER A 262 15.67 -2.28 11.34
C SER A 262 16.88 -1.60 10.69
N PHE A 263 16.66 -0.48 9.98
CA PHE A 263 17.63 0.18 9.09
C PHE A 263 18.18 -0.67 7.95
N VAL A 264 17.61 -1.86 7.71
CA VAL A 264 17.86 -2.64 6.51
C VAL A 264 16.92 -2.16 5.41
N THR A 265 17.42 -1.33 4.50
CA THR A 265 16.62 -0.82 3.38
C THR A 265 16.25 -1.95 2.43
N SER A 266 14.97 -2.30 2.37
CA SER A 266 14.43 -3.16 1.31
C SER A 266 13.88 -2.29 0.19
N ASN A 267 14.62 -2.18 -0.91
CA ASN A 267 14.11 -1.54 -2.12
C ASN A 267 13.24 -2.55 -2.89
N LYS A 268 11.93 -2.51 -2.64
CA LYS A 268 10.95 -3.48 -3.16
C LYS A 268 10.91 -3.50 -4.70
N ALA A 269 11.07 -2.35 -5.34
CA ALA A 269 11.07 -2.25 -6.80
C ALA A 269 12.35 -2.85 -7.41
N GLU A 270 13.51 -2.42 -6.91
CA GLU A 270 14.82 -2.88 -7.40
C GLU A 270 15.05 -4.38 -7.17
N THR A 271 14.72 -4.86 -5.98
CA THR A 271 14.92 -6.26 -5.61
C THR A 271 13.71 -7.14 -5.94
N GLY A 272 12.65 -6.55 -6.53
CA GLY A 272 11.40 -7.21 -6.89
C GLY A 272 11.61 -8.55 -7.61
N PRO A 273 12.44 -8.63 -8.66
CA PRO A 273 12.68 -9.87 -9.41
C PRO A 273 13.20 -11.05 -8.58
N ARG A 274 13.87 -10.81 -7.45
CA ARG A 274 14.46 -11.84 -6.57
C ARG A 274 13.74 -11.97 -5.22
N HIS A 275 12.97 -10.96 -4.84
CA HIS A 275 12.26 -10.88 -3.56
C HIS A 275 10.76 -10.71 -3.78
N TYR A 276 10.21 -9.50 -3.67
CA TYR A 276 8.77 -9.30 -3.53
C TYR A 276 7.96 -9.90 -4.70
N ASN A 277 8.29 -9.54 -5.94
CA ASN A 277 7.56 -10.01 -7.11
C ASN A 277 7.81 -11.51 -7.36
N LEU A 278 8.99 -12.04 -7.03
CA LEU A 278 9.23 -13.48 -7.04
C LEU A 278 8.24 -14.22 -6.12
N ARG A 279 7.96 -13.70 -4.92
CA ARG A 279 6.98 -14.31 -3.99
C ARG A 279 5.56 -14.27 -4.56
N VAL A 280 5.20 -13.23 -5.32
CA VAL A 280 3.92 -13.13 -6.03
C VAL A 280 3.81 -14.20 -7.13
N ALA A 281 4.87 -14.33 -7.95
CA ALA A 281 4.96 -15.34 -8.99
C ALA A 281 4.88 -16.76 -8.41
N GLU A 282 5.63 -17.05 -7.34
CA GLU A 282 5.59 -18.35 -6.67
C GLU A 282 4.20 -18.71 -6.13
N CYS A 283 3.45 -17.75 -5.56
CA CYS A 283 2.09 -18.04 -5.10
C CYS A 283 1.13 -18.29 -6.26
N THR A 284 1.26 -17.53 -7.34
CA THR A 284 0.47 -17.71 -8.57
C THR A 284 0.74 -19.08 -9.18
N LEU A 285 2.01 -19.46 -9.34
CA LEU A 285 2.44 -20.75 -9.85
C LEU A 285 1.98 -21.90 -8.94
N ALA A 286 2.05 -21.73 -7.62
CA ALA A 286 1.52 -22.71 -6.68
C ALA A 286 0.00 -22.89 -6.84
N ALA A 287 -0.77 -21.81 -6.96
CA ALA A 287 -2.22 -21.87 -7.14
C ALA A 287 -2.60 -22.64 -8.42
N VAL A 288 -1.99 -22.30 -9.56
CA VAL A 288 -2.32 -22.96 -10.83
C VAL A 288 -1.83 -24.42 -10.88
N ALA A 289 -0.69 -24.73 -10.26
CA ALA A 289 -0.19 -26.10 -10.18
C ALA A 289 -1.07 -26.96 -9.27
N LEU A 290 -1.45 -26.47 -8.08
CA LEU A 290 -2.37 -27.18 -7.19
C LEU A 290 -3.72 -27.42 -7.85
N ALA A 291 -4.26 -26.42 -8.56
CA ALA A 291 -5.51 -26.54 -9.30
C ALA A 291 -5.41 -27.61 -10.40
N LYS A 292 -4.35 -27.60 -11.20
CA LYS A 292 -4.10 -28.60 -12.25
C LYS A 292 -4.05 -30.01 -11.69
N GLN A 293 -3.32 -30.22 -10.59
CA GLN A 293 -3.20 -31.54 -9.93
C GLN A 293 -4.55 -32.04 -9.36
N HIS A 294 -5.48 -31.13 -9.10
CA HIS A 294 -6.84 -31.47 -8.68
C HIS A 294 -7.84 -31.49 -9.84
N GLY A 295 -7.44 -31.30 -11.10
CA GLY A 295 -8.38 -31.18 -12.22
C GLY A 295 -9.38 -30.04 -12.01
N ILE A 296 -8.91 -28.90 -11.55
CA ILE A 296 -9.65 -27.65 -11.36
C ILE A 296 -9.13 -26.64 -12.38
N THR A 297 -10.06 -25.99 -13.08
CA THR A 297 -9.76 -24.84 -13.95
C THR A 297 -10.05 -23.56 -13.16
N LEU A 298 -9.03 -22.74 -12.91
CA LEU A 298 -9.21 -21.45 -12.26
C LEU A 298 -9.60 -20.39 -13.28
N GLU A 299 -10.64 -19.62 -12.96
CA GLU A 299 -10.93 -18.36 -13.65
C GLU A 299 -10.00 -17.25 -13.16
N LYS A 300 -9.81 -16.21 -13.98
CA LYS A 300 -8.99 -15.07 -13.57
C LYS A 300 -9.67 -14.28 -12.46
N ASP A 301 -8.92 -13.98 -11.41
CA ASP A 301 -9.35 -13.15 -10.29
C ASP A 301 -8.63 -11.78 -10.28
N ASN A 302 -8.88 -10.97 -9.24
CA ASN A 302 -8.32 -9.62 -9.10
C ASN A 302 -6.90 -9.59 -8.50
N SER A 303 -6.25 -10.75 -8.31
CA SER A 303 -4.87 -10.81 -7.81
C SER A 303 -3.86 -10.24 -8.81
N SER A 304 -2.63 -10.01 -8.35
CA SER A 304 -1.58 -9.34 -9.13
C SER A 304 -1.28 -9.99 -10.49
N LEU A 305 -1.40 -11.32 -10.59
CA LEU A 305 -1.20 -12.09 -11.83
C LEU A 305 -2.47 -12.84 -12.28
N GLY A 306 -3.61 -12.54 -11.65
CA GLY A 306 -4.93 -13.08 -12.00
C GLY A 306 -5.22 -14.50 -11.53
N TYR A 307 -4.33 -15.14 -10.76
CA TYR A 307 -4.63 -16.42 -10.10
C TYR A 307 -4.07 -16.43 -8.69
N SER A 308 -4.97 -16.62 -7.71
CA SER A 308 -4.63 -16.58 -6.29
C SER A 308 -4.81 -17.93 -5.59
N LEU A 309 -4.08 -18.09 -4.48
CA LEU A 309 -4.28 -19.24 -3.59
C LEU A 309 -5.68 -19.27 -2.95
N ARG A 310 -6.32 -18.11 -2.73
CA ARG A 310 -7.71 -18.06 -2.19
C ARG A 310 -8.74 -18.57 -3.20
N ASN A 311 -8.55 -18.28 -4.48
CA ASN A 311 -9.38 -18.79 -5.56
C ASN A 311 -9.23 -20.32 -5.72
N PHE A 312 -7.99 -20.83 -5.71
CA PHE A 312 -7.77 -22.28 -5.64
C PHE A 312 -8.45 -22.93 -4.43
N HIS A 313 -8.29 -22.33 -3.25
CA HIS A 313 -8.91 -22.80 -2.03
C HIS A 313 -10.44 -22.88 -2.16
N GLU A 314 -11.09 -21.83 -2.66
CA GLU A 314 -12.53 -21.80 -2.91
C GLU A 314 -12.97 -22.95 -3.83
N GLU A 315 -12.31 -23.10 -4.99
CA GLU A 315 -12.71 -24.09 -5.99
C GLU A 315 -12.43 -25.52 -5.54
N LEU A 316 -11.37 -25.75 -4.75
CA LEU A 316 -11.14 -27.06 -4.15
C LEU A 316 -12.23 -27.41 -3.14
N MET A 317 -12.61 -26.47 -2.27
CA MET A 317 -13.70 -26.68 -1.32
C MET A 317 -15.04 -26.86 -2.04
N ARG A 318 -15.29 -26.14 -3.13
CA ARG A 318 -16.47 -26.31 -3.99
C ARG A 318 -16.53 -27.72 -4.56
N LYS A 319 -15.42 -28.20 -5.14
CA LYS A 319 -15.31 -29.54 -5.71
C LYS A 319 -15.51 -30.64 -4.67
N GLN A 320 -15.03 -30.43 -3.44
CA GLN A 320 -15.16 -31.38 -2.34
C GLN A 320 -16.52 -31.29 -1.61
N GLY A 321 -17.37 -30.31 -1.92
CA GLY A 321 -18.63 -30.08 -1.21
C GLY A 321 -18.46 -29.51 0.20
N ARG A 322 -17.35 -28.82 0.47
CA ARG A 322 -16.88 -28.37 1.79
C ARG A 322 -16.89 -26.85 1.98
N LEU A 323 -17.53 -26.10 1.09
CA LEU A 323 -17.63 -24.63 1.20
C LEU A 323 -18.32 -24.15 2.49
N GLN A 324 -19.14 -24.99 3.09
CA GLN A 324 -19.86 -24.69 4.34
C GLN A 324 -19.07 -25.08 5.59
N ASP A 325 -17.92 -25.76 5.44
CA ASP A 325 -17.07 -26.09 6.57
C ASP A 325 -16.52 -24.79 7.20
N PRO A 326 -16.29 -24.77 8.51
CA PRO A 326 -15.51 -23.71 9.14
C PRO A 326 -14.19 -23.42 8.39
N LEU A 327 -13.87 -22.13 8.21
CA LEU A 327 -12.69 -21.68 7.46
C LEU A 327 -11.40 -22.35 7.95
N GLU A 328 -11.29 -22.61 9.26
CA GLU A 328 -10.18 -23.33 9.86
C GLU A 328 -10.00 -24.73 9.24
N TYR A 329 -11.07 -25.51 9.09
CA TYR A 329 -11.00 -26.85 8.49
C TYR A 329 -10.77 -26.82 6.98
N GLN A 330 -11.27 -25.79 6.29
CA GLN A 330 -10.95 -25.59 4.88
C GLN A 330 -9.46 -25.29 4.70
N LEU A 331 -8.89 -24.45 5.58
CA LEU A 331 -7.46 -24.11 5.59
C LEU A 331 -6.57 -25.31 5.94
N ASP A 332 -6.96 -26.15 6.90
CA ASP A 332 -6.25 -27.41 7.18
C ASP A 332 -6.22 -28.32 5.95
N SER A 333 -7.33 -28.39 5.22
CA SER A 333 -7.42 -29.19 4.01
C SER A 333 -6.44 -28.71 2.96
N VAL A 334 -6.39 -27.41 2.66
CA VAL A 334 -5.46 -26.90 1.64
C VAL A 334 -3.99 -26.97 2.09
N ILE A 335 -3.72 -26.87 3.40
CA ILE A 335 -2.38 -27.08 3.98
C ILE A 335 -1.92 -28.52 3.76
N GLN A 336 -2.78 -29.49 4.09
CA GLN A 336 -2.51 -30.91 3.89
C GLN A 336 -2.28 -31.20 2.41
N THR A 337 -3.23 -30.78 1.55
CA THR A 337 -3.14 -30.92 0.10
C THR A 337 -1.83 -30.36 -0.47
N THR A 338 -1.42 -29.17 -0.02
CA THR A 338 -0.17 -28.54 -0.45
C THR A 338 1.05 -29.35 -0.04
N THR A 339 1.01 -29.93 1.17
CA THR A 339 2.11 -30.75 1.71
C THR A 339 2.27 -32.06 0.94
N GLU A 340 1.16 -32.66 0.52
CA GLU A 340 1.15 -33.91 -0.22
C GLU A 340 1.62 -33.73 -1.68
N ILE A 341 1.18 -32.66 -2.35
CA ILE A 341 1.56 -32.40 -3.75
C ILE A 341 2.99 -31.87 -3.84
N PHE A 342 3.33 -30.86 -3.05
CA PHE A 342 4.63 -30.23 -3.15
C PHE A 342 5.61 -30.84 -2.16
N THR A 343 6.26 -31.93 -2.58
CA THR A 343 7.21 -32.68 -1.76
C THR A 343 8.63 -32.11 -1.76
N GLN A 344 9.00 -31.27 -2.74
CA GLN A 344 10.36 -30.69 -2.83
C GLN A 344 10.50 -29.46 -1.92
N GLU A 345 11.29 -29.57 -0.87
CA GLU A 345 11.54 -28.46 0.08
C GLU A 345 12.57 -27.46 -0.44
N GLU A 346 13.39 -27.85 -1.40
CA GLU A 346 14.36 -26.98 -2.03
C GLU A 346 13.76 -26.14 -3.18
N GLY A 347 12.49 -26.36 -3.52
CA GLY A 347 11.74 -25.64 -4.56
C GLY A 347 11.90 -26.25 -5.95
N TYR A 348 11.19 -25.70 -6.93
CA TYR A 348 11.02 -26.30 -8.26
C TYR A 348 11.70 -25.47 -9.35
N THR A 349 12.32 -26.10 -10.35
CA THR A 349 12.80 -25.40 -11.55
C THR A 349 11.64 -25.06 -12.50
N ARG A 350 11.89 -24.23 -13.52
CA ARG A 350 10.89 -23.92 -14.55
C ARG A 350 10.38 -25.19 -15.26
N GLU A 351 11.30 -26.11 -15.56
CA GLU A 351 11.00 -27.38 -16.24
C GLU A 351 10.11 -28.27 -15.38
N GLU A 352 10.37 -28.34 -14.08
CA GLU A 352 9.55 -29.11 -13.14
C GLU A 352 8.15 -28.52 -12.99
N ILE A 353 8.03 -27.19 -12.94
CA ILE A 353 6.73 -26.50 -12.87
C ILE A 353 5.95 -26.67 -14.17
N ALA A 354 6.62 -26.52 -15.32
CA ALA A 354 6.02 -26.75 -16.63
C ALA A 354 5.49 -28.19 -16.76
N LYS A 355 6.25 -29.17 -16.25
CA LYS A 355 5.80 -30.57 -16.15
C LYS A 355 4.59 -30.74 -15.24
N LEU A 356 4.55 -30.11 -14.06
CA LEU A 356 3.40 -30.13 -13.16
C LEU A 356 2.13 -29.55 -13.80
N LEU A 357 2.30 -28.59 -14.71
CA LEU A 357 1.22 -27.91 -15.42
C LEU A 357 0.84 -28.57 -16.75
N GLU A 358 1.62 -29.54 -17.22
CA GLU A 358 1.51 -30.15 -18.55
C GLU A 358 1.59 -29.12 -19.69
N ILE A 359 2.52 -28.18 -19.57
CA ILE A 359 2.82 -27.14 -20.59
C ILE A 359 4.32 -27.09 -20.86
N THR A 360 4.72 -26.33 -21.88
CA THR A 360 6.13 -26.05 -22.15
C THR A 360 6.65 -24.89 -21.29
N VAL A 361 7.97 -24.80 -21.10
CA VAL A 361 8.59 -23.66 -20.39
C VAL A 361 8.28 -22.30 -21.07
N PRO A 362 8.34 -22.16 -22.41
CA PRO A 362 7.93 -20.91 -23.05
C PRO A 362 6.47 -20.50 -22.77
N GLU A 363 5.55 -21.47 -22.70
CA GLU A 363 4.16 -21.20 -22.33
C GLU A 363 4.03 -20.78 -20.86
N LEU A 364 4.78 -21.42 -19.95
CA LEU A 364 4.85 -21.04 -18.54
C LEU A 364 5.29 -19.57 -18.40
N GLU A 365 6.38 -19.21 -19.07
CA GLU A 365 6.95 -17.87 -19.02
C GLU A 365 6.01 -16.82 -19.60
N SER A 366 5.47 -17.09 -20.79
CA SER A 366 4.53 -16.19 -21.46
C SER A 366 3.26 -15.95 -20.63
N ARG A 367 2.70 -17.01 -20.02
CA ARG A 367 1.42 -16.94 -19.31
C ARG A 367 1.52 -16.36 -17.90
N PHE A 368 2.59 -16.66 -17.16
CA PHE A 368 2.64 -16.40 -15.72
C PHE A 368 3.83 -15.54 -15.27
N LEU A 369 4.88 -15.39 -16.09
CA LEU A 369 6.12 -14.71 -15.69
C LEU A 369 6.50 -13.54 -16.62
N SER A 370 5.58 -13.10 -17.49
CA SER A 370 5.83 -12.04 -18.48
C SER A 370 5.53 -10.63 -17.97
N SER A 371 4.77 -10.49 -16.88
CA SER A 371 4.37 -9.18 -16.33
C SER A 371 5.53 -8.40 -15.71
N PHE A 372 6.56 -9.10 -15.23
CA PHE A 372 7.77 -8.51 -14.64
C PHE A 372 8.94 -9.49 -14.71
N PRO A 373 10.20 -9.01 -14.66
CA PRO A 373 11.36 -9.90 -14.60
C PRO A 373 11.32 -10.77 -13.35
N VAL A 374 11.64 -12.07 -13.51
CA VAL A 374 11.73 -13.03 -12.41
C VAL A 374 13.10 -13.72 -12.44
N GLU A 375 13.88 -13.49 -11.40
CA GLU A 375 15.25 -13.98 -11.27
C GLU A 375 15.30 -15.03 -10.16
N ALA A 376 15.00 -16.27 -10.54
CA ALA A 376 15.10 -17.44 -9.66
C ALA A 376 15.47 -18.68 -10.45
N GLU A 377 16.40 -19.48 -9.90
CA GLU A 377 16.69 -20.82 -10.39
C GLU A 377 15.63 -21.82 -9.91
N ARG A 378 15.19 -21.68 -8.65
CA ARG A 378 14.15 -22.51 -8.04
C ARG A 378 13.07 -21.66 -7.37
N PHE A 379 11.82 -22.06 -7.57
CA PHE A 379 10.62 -21.43 -7.06
C PHE A 379 10.11 -22.16 -5.82
N LYS A 380 9.93 -21.44 -4.72
CA LYS A 380 9.51 -21.96 -3.41
C LYS A 380 8.00 -22.15 -3.30
N LEU A 381 7.38 -22.86 -4.26
CA LEU A 381 5.92 -23.02 -4.36
C LEU A 381 5.31 -23.54 -3.05
N ARG A 382 5.89 -24.61 -2.49
CA ARG A 382 5.47 -25.21 -1.22
C ARG A 382 5.49 -24.21 -0.08
N GLN A 383 6.63 -23.57 0.15
CA GLN A 383 6.84 -22.68 1.29
C GLN A 383 5.92 -21.48 1.21
N ARG A 384 5.72 -20.94 0.00
CA ARG A 384 4.86 -19.77 -0.20
C ARG A 384 3.38 -20.09 -0.05
N ALA A 385 2.92 -21.22 -0.58
CA ALA A 385 1.55 -21.67 -0.37
C ALA A 385 1.28 -21.98 1.11
N LEU A 386 2.18 -22.74 1.76
CA LEU A 386 2.05 -23.05 3.18
C LEU A 386 2.13 -21.80 4.07
N HIS A 387 3.02 -20.86 3.78
CA HIS A 387 3.05 -19.56 4.47
C HIS A 387 1.70 -18.87 4.38
N CYS A 388 1.15 -18.76 3.16
CA CYS A 388 -0.11 -18.06 2.92
C CYS A 388 -1.28 -18.73 3.66
N PHE A 389 -1.46 -20.04 3.53
CA PHE A 389 -2.55 -20.74 4.20
C PHE A 389 -2.41 -20.77 5.72
N LYS A 390 -1.19 -20.95 6.25
CA LYS A 390 -0.95 -20.93 7.70
C LYS A 390 -1.15 -19.54 8.29
N GLU A 391 -0.75 -18.50 7.57
CA GLU A 391 -0.98 -17.11 8.00
C GLU A 391 -2.47 -16.76 7.95
N ALA A 392 -3.20 -17.19 6.92
CA ALA A 392 -4.66 -17.08 6.88
C ALA A 392 -5.34 -17.85 8.02
N ARG A 393 -4.76 -18.99 8.45
CA ARG A 393 -5.26 -19.79 9.59
C ARG A 393 -5.00 -19.12 10.94
N ARG A 394 -3.89 -18.39 11.07
CA ARG A 394 -3.47 -17.73 12.30
C ARG A 394 -4.40 -16.61 12.79
N TRP A 395 -5.41 -16.25 11.99
CA TRP A 395 -6.51 -15.37 12.40
C TRP A 395 -7.28 -15.81 13.67
N GLY A 396 -6.96 -16.97 14.27
CA GLY A 396 -7.38 -17.41 15.62
C GLY A 396 -6.31 -17.34 16.73
N GLY A 397 -5.12 -16.77 16.50
CA GLY A 397 -4.07 -16.70 17.52
C GLY A 397 -2.75 -16.09 17.03
N CYS A 398 -2.62 -14.76 17.15
CA CYS A 398 -1.36 -14.04 16.99
C CYS A 398 -1.21 -12.93 18.04
N THR A 399 0.03 -12.52 18.26
CA THR A 399 0.39 -11.40 19.14
C THR A 399 0.98 -10.28 18.31
N VAL A 400 0.33 -9.12 18.32
CA VAL A 400 1.00 -7.83 18.09
C VAL A 400 1.38 -7.26 19.44
N HIS A 401 2.59 -6.70 19.53
CA HIS A 401 3.04 -6.03 20.74
C HIS A 401 2.36 -4.67 20.84
N MET A 402 1.12 -4.71 21.28
CA MET A 402 0.40 -3.57 21.83
C MET A 402 1.06 -3.22 23.15
N LEU A 403 1.58 -2.00 23.24
CA LEU A 403 2.25 -1.53 24.44
C LEU A 403 1.29 -0.61 25.19
N PRO A 404 1.16 -0.77 26.53
CA PRO A 404 0.64 0.30 27.36
C PRO A 404 1.52 1.53 27.16
N LYS A 405 0.91 2.70 27.02
CA LYS A 405 1.62 3.97 26.81
C LYS A 405 2.71 4.23 27.85
N SER A 406 2.49 3.78 29.09
CA SER A 406 3.47 3.89 30.18
C SER A 406 4.79 3.13 29.92
N LYS A 407 4.78 2.11 29.06
CA LYS A 407 5.95 1.27 28.76
C LYS A 407 6.76 1.74 27.55
N VAL A 408 6.23 2.69 26.78
CA VAL A 408 6.84 3.17 25.54
C VAL A 408 8.26 3.68 25.80
N GLU A 409 8.46 4.53 26.80
CA GLU A 409 9.78 5.11 27.11
C GLU A 409 10.81 4.03 27.46
N ALA A 410 10.41 3.05 28.28
CA ALA A 410 11.28 1.95 28.68
C ALA A 410 11.68 1.08 27.47
N VAL A 411 10.73 0.75 26.60
CA VAL A 411 10.99 -0.05 25.38
C VAL A 411 11.83 0.73 24.38
N SER A 412 11.53 2.00 24.15
CA SER A 412 12.30 2.88 23.26
C SER A 412 13.75 3.01 23.73
N LYS A 413 13.97 3.15 25.05
CA LYS A 413 15.31 3.18 25.63
C LYS A 413 16.03 1.84 25.45
N ALA A 414 15.37 0.71 25.71
CA ALA A 414 15.96 -0.61 25.50
C ALA A 414 16.33 -0.84 24.02
N LEU A 415 15.47 -0.47 23.06
CA LEU A 415 15.79 -0.53 21.64
C LEU A 415 17.00 0.34 21.27
N HIS A 416 17.07 1.54 21.84
CA HIS A 416 18.21 2.42 21.64
C HIS A 416 19.51 1.78 22.17
N ASP A 417 19.50 1.34 23.42
CA ASP A 417 20.69 0.88 24.12
C ASP A 417 21.15 -0.51 23.64
N GLU A 418 20.22 -1.39 23.28
CA GLU A 418 20.52 -2.79 22.94
C GLU A 418 20.56 -3.09 21.45
N TYR A 419 19.94 -2.27 20.60
CA TYR A 419 19.91 -2.49 19.15
C TYR A 419 20.55 -1.33 18.38
N TYR A 420 20.01 -0.12 18.49
CA TYR A 420 20.47 1.00 17.65
C TYR A 420 21.88 1.49 17.98
N SER A 421 22.29 1.48 19.25
CA SER A 421 23.64 1.85 19.69
C SER A 421 24.74 0.98 19.06
N LYS A 422 24.38 -0.23 18.61
CA LYS A 422 25.28 -1.20 17.99
C LYS A 422 25.39 -1.04 16.47
N LEU A 423 24.53 -0.20 15.87
CA LEU A 423 24.54 0.06 14.43
C LEU A 423 25.48 1.24 14.12
N SER A 424 26.30 1.10 13.09
CA SER A 424 27.21 2.16 12.63
C SER A 424 26.62 2.96 11.46
N GLY A 425 26.98 4.24 11.36
CA GLY A 425 26.59 5.08 10.22
C GLY A 425 25.17 5.66 10.27
N ILE A 426 24.47 5.57 11.41
CA ILE A 426 23.14 6.15 11.61
C ILE A 426 23.27 7.59 12.12
N THR A 427 22.62 8.55 11.46
CA THR A 427 22.57 9.95 11.92
C THR A 427 21.57 10.12 13.07
N GLN A 428 21.72 11.18 13.87
CA GLN A 428 20.73 11.47 14.93
C GLN A 428 19.31 11.69 14.37
N GLU A 429 19.19 12.28 13.18
CA GLU A 429 17.90 12.45 12.50
C GLU A 429 17.27 11.10 12.13
N GLN A 430 18.07 10.16 11.59
CA GLN A 430 17.61 8.81 11.30
C GLN A 430 17.19 8.08 12.56
N LEU A 431 17.95 8.21 13.65
CA LEU A 431 17.64 7.60 14.93
C LEU A 431 16.35 8.16 15.54
N ALA A 432 16.10 9.46 15.40
CA ALA A 432 14.85 10.10 15.82
C ALA A 432 13.63 9.59 15.02
N GLN A 433 13.83 9.15 13.78
CA GLN A 433 12.81 8.56 12.92
C GLN A 433 12.74 7.03 13.01
N ALA A 434 13.62 6.40 13.79
CA ALA A 434 13.75 4.94 13.88
C ALA A 434 12.53 4.27 14.54
N ILE A 435 11.94 4.96 15.50
CA ILE A 435 10.83 4.47 16.29
C ILE A 435 9.61 5.35 15.99
N VAL A 436 8.58 4.76 15.41
CA VAL A 436 7.28 5.41 15.21
C VAL A 436 6.32 4.90 16.26
N ILE A 437 5.88 5.79 17.15
CA ILE A 437 4.81 5.49 18.11
C ILE A 437 3.52 6.05 17.54
N SER A 438 2.51 5.21 17.41
CA SER A 438 1.29 5.59 16.72
C SER A 438 0.04 4.97 17.32
N LYS A 439 -1.05 5.73 17.27
CA LYS A 439 -2.42 5.22 17.35
C LYS A 439 -2.96 5.06 15.93
N PRO A 440 -4.00 4.25 15.70
CA PRO A 440 -4.72 4.25 14.44
C PRO A 440 -5.07 5.67 14.02
N SER A 441 -4.62 6.03 12.83
CA SER A 441 -4.89 7.32 12.21
C SER A 441 -6.08 7.20 11.27
N ASN A 442 -6.67 8.34 10.93
CA ASN A 442 -7.61 8.43 9.82
C ASN A 442 -6.90 8.10 8.50
N GLY A 443 -7.66 7.69 7.49
CA GLY A 443 -7.17 7.41 6.14
C GLY A 443 -6.90 8.67 5.31
N ALA A 444 -7.04 8.56 3.99
CA ALA A 444 -6.78 9.65 3.06
C ALA A 444 -7.78 10.81 3.20
N PHE A 445 -7.28 12.05 3.05
CA PHE A 445 -8.06 13.30 3.16
C PHE A 445 -7.60 14.32 2.11
N VAL A 446 -8.52 15.19 1.69
CA VAL A 446 -8.19 16.47 1.07
C VAL A 446 -8.37 17.58 2.10
N VAL A 447 -7.39 18.46 2.25
CA VAL A 447 -7.45 19.59 3.17
C VAL A 447 -7.35 20.89 2.38
N TYR A 448 -8.21 21.86 2.63
CA TYR A 448 -8.28 23.11 1.87
C TYR A 448 -8.71 24.30 2.75
N GLY A 449 -8.89 25.48 2.17
CA GLY A 449 -9.49 26.62 2.86
C GLY A 449 -8.69 27.09 4.08
N ALA A 450 -9.38 27.31 5.21
CA ALA A 450 -8.81 27.91 6.42
C ALA A 450 -7.56 27.18 6.96
N ALA A 451 -7.43 25.88 6.72
CA ALA A 451 -6.25 25.09 7.08
C ALA A 451 -4.96 25.55 6.35
N LEU A 452 -5.06 26.32 5.28
CA LEU A 452 -3.92 26.82 4.49
C LEU A 452 -3.54 28.26 4.87
N GLU A 453 -4.24 28.88 5.83
CA GLU A 453 -4.03 30.26 6.27
C GLU A 453 -2.95 30.43 7.35
N ALA A 454 -2.01 29.47 7.43
CA ALA A 454 -0.96 29.36 8.44
C ALA A 454 -0.20 30.66 8.76
#